data_AF-A0A1E2SKP9-F1
#
_entry.id   AF-A0A1E2SKP9-F1
#
_cell.length_a   1.000
_cell.length_b   1.000
_cell.length_c   1.000
_cell.angle_alpha   90.00
_cell.angle_beta   90.00
_cell.angle_gamma   90.00
#
_symmetry.space_group_name_H-M   'P 1'
#
loop_
_entity.id
_entity.type
_entity.pdbx_description
1 polymer ?
#
loop_
_entity_poly.entity_id
_entity_poly.type
_entity_poly.pdbx_seq_one_letter_code
_entity_poly.pdbx_strand_id
1 'polypeptide(L)' 'MFIPASAFTGTGQATVTIDRAVERDGLLRVGWTTSGGAVADSYLRVVDPASRGSLTAAIQAILPGQAGPVDSNESEG' A
#
# COMPACT_ATOMS: atom_id res chain seq x y z
N MET A 1 -17.06 4.69 3.67
CA MET A 1 -16.52 3.35 3.36
C MET A 1 -15.21 3.18 4.13
N PHE A 2 -14.99 2.02 4.74
CA PHE A 2 -13.75 1.69 5.47
C PHE A 2 -13.12 0.44 4.84
N ILE A 3 -11.79 0.44 4.68
CA ILE A 3 -11.01 -0.71 4.18
C ILE A 3 -10.09 -1.16 5.33
N PRO A 4 -10.25 -2.37 5.87
CA PRO A 4 -9.38 -2.86 6.94
C PRO A 4 -7.96 -3.12 6.41
N ALA A 5 -6.95 -3.00 7.28
CA ALA A 5 -5.55 -3.23 6.92
C ALA A 5 -5.31 -4.63 6.32
N SER A 6 -6.04 -5.63 6.83
CA SER A 6 -6.00 -7.01 6.34
C SER A 6 -6.43 -7.19 4.89
N ALA A 7 -7.14 -6.22 4.31
CA ALA A 7 -7.58 -6.26 2.92
C ALA A 7 -6.53 -5.72 1.93
N PHE A 8 -5.47 -5.04 2.40
CA PHE A 8 -4.42 -4.55 1.50
C PHE A 8 -3.54 -5.69 1.00
N THR A 9 -3.16 -5.62 -0.27
CA THR A 9 -2.33 -6.63 -0.95
C THR A 9 -1.01 -6.07 -1.45
N GLY A 10 -0.82 -4.75 -1.45
CA GLY A 10 0.46 -4.13 -1.75
C GLY A 10 0.37 -2.66 -2.13
N THR A 11 1.53 -2.02 -2.26
CA THR A 11 1.67 -0.63 -2.72
C THR A 11 2.87 -0.50 -3.64
N GLY A 12 2.82 0.44 -4.58
CA GLY A 12 3.91 0.70 -5.52
C GLY A 12 3.63 1.88 -6.44
N GLN A 13 4.65 2.32 -7.17
CA GLN A 13 4.44 3.33 -8.21
C GLN A 13 3.73 2.70 -9.41
N ALA A 14 2.78 3.43 -9.99
CA ALA A 14 2.14 3.04 -11.23
C ALA A 14 2.08 4.20 -12.21
N THR A 15 2.37 3.88 -13.47
CA THR A 15 2.14 4.76 -14.60
C THR A 15 0.87 4.28 -15.28
N VAL A 16 -0.24 4.95 -15.02
CA VAL A 16 -1.51 4.71 -15.72
C VAL A 16 -1.81 5.88 -16.64
N THR A 17 -2.21 5.59 -17.88
CA THR A 17 -2.75 6.61 -18.77
C THR A 17 -4.20 6.83 -18.37
N ILE A 18 -4.46 7.83 -17.52
CA ILE A 18 -5.82 8.33 -17.30
C ILE A 18 -6.05 9.37 -18.39
N ASP A 19 -7.13 9.21 -19.16
CA ASP A 19 -7.50 9.84 -20.44
C ASP A 19 -7.12 11.33 -20.69
N ARG A 20 -6.65 12.09 -19.70
CA ARG A 20 -6.32 13.53 -19.81
C ARG A 20 -5.08 14.02 -19.05
N ALA A 21 -4.33 13.19 -18.32
CA ALA A 21 -3.07 13.62 -17.69
C ALA A 21 -2.16 12.45 -17.31
N VAL A 22 -0.93 12.44 -17.83
CA VAL A 22 0.17 11.72 -17.20
C VAL A 22 0.76 12.65 -16.14
N GLU A 23 0.61 12.28 -14.87
CA GLU A 23 1.28 12.98 -13.77
C GLU A 23 2.79 12.84 -13.97
N ARG A 24 3.53 13.96 -13.94
CA ARG A 24 4.99 14.00 -14.18
C ARG A 24 5.76 13.04 -13.25
N ASP A 25 5.18 12.72 -12.09
CA ASP A 25 5.76 11.81 -11.10
C ASP A 25 4.94 10.51 -10.91
N GLY A 26 3.93 10.24 -11.75
CA GLY A 26 3.05 9.07 -11.64
C GLY A 26 2.11 9.08 -10.43
N LEU A 27 1.29 8.04 -10.30
CA LEU A 27 0.37 7.84 -9.17
C LEU A 27 0.89 6.75 -8.22
N LEU A 28 0.57 6.85 -6.93
CA LEU A 28 0.80 5.77 -5.99
C LEU A 28 -0.35 4.76 -6.09
N ARG A 29 -0.05 3.53 -6.49
CA ARG A 29 -1.02 2.43 -6.56
C ARG A 29 -1.10 1.70 -5.24
N VAL A 30 -2.31 1.46 -4.75
CA VAL A 30 -2.60 0.64 -3.58
C VAL A 30 -3.55 -0.48 -4.01
N GLY A 31 -3.09 -1.72 -3.88
CA GLY A 31 -3.89 -2.91 -4.15
C GLY A 31 -4.62 -3.39 -2.91
N TRP A 32 -5.87 -3.82 -3.08
CA TRP A 32 -6.70 -4.33 -2.01
C TRP A 32 -7.78 -5.29 -2.53
N THR A 33 -8.41 -6.02 -1.62
CA THR A 33 -9.51 -6.94 -1.93
C THR A 33 -10.80 -6.40 -1.32
N THR A 34 -11.87 -6.34 -2.12
CA THR A 34 -13.21 -5.96 -1.64
C THR A 34 -13.75 -7.02 -0.68
N SER A 35 -14.78 -6.67 0.11
CA SER A 35 -15.45 -7.64 1.00
C SER A 35 -16.04 -8.85 0.26
N GLY A 36 -16.33 -8.73 -1.04
CA GLY A 36 -16.79 -9.81 -1.91
C GLY A 36 -15.66 -10.60 -2.58
N GLY A 37 -14.39 -10.34 -2.26
CA GLY A 37 -13.23 -11.07 -2.80
C GLY A 37 -12.70 -10.54 -4.13
N ALA A 38 -13.32 -9.52 -4.73
CA ALA A 38 -12.81 -8.92 -5.96
C ALA A 38 -11.54 -8.11 -5.69
N VAL A 39 -10.54 -8.24 -6.56
CA VAL A 39 -9.30 -7.44 -6.52
C VAL A 39 -9.56 -6.05 -7.07
N ALA A 40 -9.03 -5.03 -6.39
CA ALA A 40 -9.17 -3.64 -6.77
C ALA A 40 -7.85 -2.88 -6.57
N ASP A 41 -7.66 -1.86 -7.41
CA ASP A 41 -6.55 -0.92 -7.33
C ASP A 41 -7.08 0.49 -7.12
N SER A 42 -6.47 1.22 -6.19
CA SER A 42 -6.69 2.64 -5.98
C SER A 42 -5.42 3.39 -6.38
N TYR A 43 -5.57 4.51 -7.10
CA TYR A 43 -4.46 5.36 -7.52
C TYR A 43 -4.55 6.72 -6.83
N LEU A 44 -3.52 7.07 -6.08
CA LEU A 44 -3.48 8.27 -5.23
C LEU A 44 -2.54 9.30 -5.84
N ARG A 45 -3.04 10.54 -6.00
CA ARG A 45 -2.19 11.72 -6.24
C ARG A 45 -1.63 12.18 -4.90
N VAL A 46 -0.29 12.21 -4.79
CA VAL A 46 0.37 12.75 -3.59
C VAL A 46 0.58 14.25 -3.82
N VAL A 47 -0.08 15.09 -3.01
CA VAL A 47 -0.09 16.55 -3.19
C VAL A 47 1.30 17.15 -2.99
N ASP A 48 2.02 16.67 -1.97
CA ASP A 48 3.43 17.00 -1.74
C ASP A 48 4.32 15.83 -2.21
N PRO A 49 5.08 15.99 -3.30
CA PRO A 49 5.95 14.94 -3.82
C PRO A 49 6.98 14.44 -2.79
N ALA A 50 7.45 15.30 -1.88
CA ALA A 50 8.44 14.91 -0.87
C ALA A 50 7.86 13.90 0.15
N SER A 51 6.56 13.97 0.40
CA SER A 51 5.83 13.07 1.31
C SER A 51 5.53 11.69 0.73
N ARG A 52 5.84 11.44 -0.55
CA ARG A 52 5.54 10.15 -1.19
C ARG A 52 6.26 8.98 -0.54
N GLY A 53 7.53 9.17 -0.16
CA GLY A 53 8.34 8.12 0.46
C GLY A 53 7.76 7.67 1.81
N SER A 54 7.45 8.64 2.68
CA SER A 54 6.85 8.37 3.99
C SER A 54 5.45 7.76 3.88
N LEU A 55 4.63 8.22 2.93
CA LEU A 55 3.32 7.61 2.68
C LEU A 55 3.44 6.16 2.20
N THR A 56 4.38 5.88 1.31
CA THR A 56 4.64 4.51 0.83
C THR A 56 5.05 3.60 2.00
N ALA A 57 5.99 4.06 2.84
CA ALA A 57 6.44 3.32 4.01
C ALA A 57 5.30 3.08 5.03
N ALA A 58 4.44 4.07 5.26
CA ALA A 58 3.28 3.93 6.14
C ALA A 58 2.29 2.88 5.64
N ILE A 59 2.03 2.81 4.32
CA ILE A 59 1.18 1.77 3.73
C ILE A 59 1.85 0.40 3.84
N GLN A 60 3.17 0.31 3.59
CA GLN A 60 3.91 -0.95 3.73
C GLN A 60 3.87 -1.51 5.15
N ALA A 61 3.92 -0.64 6.15
CA ALA A 61 3.88 -1.03 7.57
C ALA A 61 2.53 -1.62 8.00
N ILE A 62 1.43 -1.32 7.28
CA ILE A 62 0.10 -1.88 7.56
C ILE A 62 -0.25 -3.08 6.66
N LEU A 63 0.63 -3.48 5.75
CA LEU A 63 0.39 -4.66 4.93
C LEU A 63 0.36 -5.94 5.80
N PRO A 64 -0.51 -6.90 5.48
CA PRO A 64 -0.51 -8.19 6.14
C PRO A 64 0.87 -8.85 6.06
N GLY A 65 1.32 -9.44 7.18
CA GLY A 65 2.59 -10.18 7.22
C GLY A 65 3.86 -9.34 7.41
N GLN A 66 3.75 -8.02 7.60
CA GLN A 66 4.90 -7.15 7.91
C GLN A 66 5.24 -7.08 9.41
N ALA A 67 4.63 -7.92 10.26
CA ALA A 67 5.02 -8.04 11.65
C ALA A 67 6.50 -8.46 11.71
N GLY A 68 7.33 -7.64 12.35
CA GLY A 68 8.78 -7.87 12.50
C GLY A 68 9.10 -9.22 13.13
N PRO A 69 10.38 -9.63 13.14
CA PRO A 69 10.76 -10.96 13.62
C PRO A 69 10.17 -11.16 15.01
N VAL A 70 9.35 -12.18 15.14
CA VAL A 70 8.96 -12.69 16.44
C VAL A 70 10.26 -13.14 17.11
N ASP A 71 10.70 -12.44 18.15
CA ASP A 71 11.80 -12.89 19.00
C ASP A 71 11.37 -14.20 19.67
N SER A 72 11.58 -15.32 18.98
CA SER A 72 11.52 -16.66 19.54
C SER A 72 12.84 -16.93 20.25
N ASN A 73 13.11 -16.24 21.36
CA ASN A 73 14.11 -16.66 22.33
C ASN A 73 13.42 -17.03 23.64
N GLU A 74 12.63 -18.10 23.59
CA GLU A 74 12.41 -18.96 24.74
C GLU A 74 13.16 -20.26 24.44
N SER A 75 14.47 -20.26 24.74
CA SER A 75 15.24 -21.49 24.82
C SER A 75 15.13 -21.98 26.27
N GLU A 76 14.25 -22.95 26.50
CA GLU A 76 14.36 -23.82 27.68
C GLU A 76 15.75 -24.47 27.69
N GLY A 77 16.39 -24.44 28.86
CA GLY A 77 17.68 -25.08 29.14
C GLY A 77 18.04 -24.96 30.61
#